data_AF-A0AAW1RHU2-F1
#
_entry.id   AF-A0AAW1RHU2-F1
#
_cell.length_a   1.000
_cell.length_b   1.000
_cell.length_c   1.000
_cell.angle_alpha   90.00
_cell.angle_beta   90.00
_cell.angle_gamma   90.00
#
_symmetry.space_group_name_H-M   'P 1'
#
loop_
_entity.id
_entity.type
_entity.pdbx_description
1 polymer ?
#
loop_
_entity_poly.entity_id
_entity_poly.type
_entity_poly.pdbx_seq_one_letter_code
_entity_poly.pdbx_strand_id
1 'polypeptide(L)'
;MGSDLRTIHLLPCTIQHNGAARVSEYFLPKVADPTDSSKGLEATLRGRQLYGAELKLPSGYHCHVVQQQQQQQPEQQSGSQPSLPWTSTAQAATITHWKHDMLPSKTDDLPRCCEWLTLSEQIAADISWQEVEAELAAQDKPPAP
;
A
#
# COMPACT_ATOMS: atom_id res chain seq x y z
N MET A 1 -6.58 21.83 -4.03
CA MET A 1 -6.75 20.91 -5.16
C MET A 1 -7.41 19.65 -4.59
N GLY A 2 -8.62 19.30 -5.02
CA GLY A 2 -9.30 18.13 -4.49
C GLY A 2 -8.50 16.88 -4.82
N SER A 3 -8.17 16.07 -3.82
CA SER A 3 -7.51 14.78 -4.02
C SER A 3 -8.48 13.87 -4.77
N ASP A 4 -8.14 13.55 -6.01
CA ASP A 4 -8.86 12.55 -6.79
C ASP A 4 -8.58 11.17 -6.16
N LEU A 5 -9.59 10.62 -5.48
CA LEU A 5 -9.52 9.31 -4.85
C LEU A 5 -9.73 8.23 -5.91
N ARG A 6 -8.73 7.37 -6.07
CA ARG A 6 -8.72 6.27 -7.03
C ARG A 6 -8.76 4.92 -6.33
N THR A 7 -9.47 3.99 -6.95
CA THR A 7 -9.40 2.56 -6.59
C THR A 7 -8.13 1.96 -7.17
N ILE A 8 -7.37 1.25 -6.34
CA ILE A 8 -6.13 0.57 -6.74
C ILE A 8 -6.31 -0.93 -6.60
N HIS A 9 -5.88 -1.67 -7.63
CA HIS A 9 -5.91 -3.13 -7.66
C HIS A 9 -4.50 -3.69 -7.88
N LEU A 10 -4.03 -4.50 -6.95
CA LEU A 10 -2.82 -5.30 -7.10
C LEU A 10 -3.23 -6.69 -7.61
N LEU A 11 -2.98 -6.95 -8.90
CA LEU A 11 -3.35 -8.19 -9.57
C LEU A 11 -2.25 -9.26 -9.41
N PRO A 12 -2.60 -10.56 -9.36
CA PRO A 12 -1.63 -11.66 -9.26
C PRO A 12 -1.03 -12.02 -10.63
N CYS A 13 -0.83 -11.03 -11.49
CA CYS A 13 -0.31 -11.21 -12.83
C CYS A 13 0.31 -9.91 -13.36
N THR A 14 1.27 -10.06 -14.28
CA THR A 14 1.87 -8.92 -14.97
C THR A 14 1.10 -8.59 -16.24
N ILE A 15 0.66 -7.34 -16.37
CA ILE A 15 0.11 -6.79 -17.63
C ILE A 15 1.24 -6.06 -18.35
N GLN A 16 1.62 -6.51 -19.54
CA GLN A 16 2.73 -5.91 -20.30
C GLN A 16 2.41 -4.50 -20.84
N HIS A 17 1.14 -4.21 -21.10
CA HIS A 17 0.72 -2.89 -21.54
C HIS A 17 0.65 -1.92 -20.36
N ASN A 18 1.36 -0.81 -20.46
CA ASN A 18 1.29 0.31 -19.51
C ASN A 18 0.56 1.49 -20.17
N GLY A 19 -0.67 1.77 -19.73
CA GLY A 19 -1.49 2.85 -20.27
C GLY A 19 -2.93 2.78 -19.79
N ALA A 20 -3.79 3.62 -20.36
CA ALA A 20 -5.20 3.68 -20.02
C ALA A 20 -5.91 2.34 -20.30
N ALA A 21 -6.85 1.97 -19.42
CA ALA A 21 -7.68 0.78 -19.55
C ALA A 21 -9.10 1.07 -19.05
N ARG A 22 -10.10 0.42 -19.66
CA ARG A 22 -11.53 0.53 -19.28
C ARG A 22 -11.84 -0.34 -18.05
N VAL A 23 -11.14 -0.10 -16.94
CA VAL A 23 -11.19 -0.94 -15.73
C VAL A 23 -12.61 -1.03 -15.18
N SER A 24 -13.30 0.09 -15.01
CA SER A 24 -14.65 0.16 -14.44
C SER A 24 -15.73 -0.56 -15.25
N GLU A 25 -15.45 -0.89 -16.51
CA GLU A 25 -16.39 -1.57 -17.39
C GLU A 25 -16.17 -3.09 -17.43
N TYR A 26 -14.91 -3.53 -17.36
CA TYR A 26 -14.57 -4.94 -17.55
C TYR A 26 -14.11 -5.64 -16.28
N PHE A 27 -13.60 -4.90 -15.30
CA PHE A 27 -13.20 -5.45 -14.02
C PHE A 27 -14.23 -5.02 -12.98
N LEU A 28 -15.14 -5.93 -12.66
CA LEU A 28 -16.30 -5.68 -11.81
C LEU A 28 -16.20 -6.52 -10.52
N PRO A 29 -15.43 -6.06 -9.51
CA PRO A 29 -15.41 -6.68 -8.19
C PRO A 29 -16.80 -6.75 -7.57
N LYS A 30 -17.12 -7.88 -6.95
CA LYS A 30 -18.33 -8.08 -6.14
C LYS A 30 -17.97 -8.74 -4.81
N VAL A 31 -18.87 -8.67 -3.84
CA VAL A 31 -18.71 -9.40 -2.58
C VAL A 31 -18.77 -10.90 -2.88
N ALA A 32 -17.77 -11.67 -2.42
CA ALA A 32 -17.65 -13.09 -2.71
C ALA A 32 -18.81 -13.91 -2.09
N ASP A 33 -19.23 -13.55 -0.89
CA ASP A 33 -20.40 -14.12 -0.23
C ASP A 33 -21.26 -12.98 0.37
N PRO A 34 -22.46 -12.73 -0.16
CA PRO A 34 -23.36 -11.69 0.37
C PRO A 34 -23.76 -11.92 1.84
N THR A 35 -23.65 -13.14 2.34
CA THR A 35 -23.99 -13.53 3.72
C THR A 35 -22.77 -13.49 4.66
N ASP A 36 -21.55 -13.49 4.11
CA ASP A 36 -20.31 -13.52 4.87
C ASP A 36 -19.28 -12.53 4.29
N SER A 37 -19.28 -11.32 4.85
CA SER A 37 -18.30 -10.27 4.50
C SER A 37 -16.83 -10.66 4.72
N SER A 38 -16.54 -11.71 5.52
CA SER A 38 -15.18 -12.18 5.74
C SER A 38 -14.59 -12.91 4.51
N LYS A 39 -15.44 -13.31 3.56
CA LYS A 39 -15.01 -13.93 2.29
C LYS A 39 -14.40 -12.94 1.31
N GLY A 40 -14.47 -11.64 1.60
CA GLY A 40 -13.85 -10.60 0.80
C GLY A 40 -14.54 -10.36 -0.53
N LEU A 41 -13.76 -10.05 -1.55
CA LEU A 41 -14.20 -9.71 -2.90
C LEU A 41 -13.88 -10.84 -3.88
N GLU A 42 -14.62 -10.89 -4.97
CA GLU A 42 -14.35 -11.77 -6.09
C GLU A 42 -14.49 -11.02 -7.43
N ALA A 43 -13.69 -11.42 -8.41
CA ALA A 43 -13.73 -10.87 -9.77
C ALA A 43 -13.17 -11.91 -10.75
N THR A 44 -13.34 -11.65 -12.05
CA THR A 44 -12.73 -12.47 -13.10
C THR A 44 -11.85 -11.61 -13.98
N LEU A 45 -10.65 -12.08 -14.28
CA LEU A 45 -9.74 -11.44 -15.23
C LEU A 45 -9.29 -12.47 -16.25
N ARG A 46 -9.54 -12.21 -17.55
CA ARG A 46 -9.18 -13.14 -18.65
C ARG A 46 -9.72 -14.57 -18.44
N GLY A 47 -10.92 -14.69 -17.89
CA GLY A 47 -11.56 -15.98 -17.60
C GLY A 47 -11.03 -16.71 -16.37
N ARG A 48 -10.13 -16.09 -15.58
CA ARG A 48 -9.61 -16.66 -14.32
C ARG A 48 -10.27 -16.00 -13.13
N GLN A 49 -10.74 -16.83 -12.19
CA GLN A 49 -11.29 -16.36 -10.94
C GLN A 49 -10.20 -15.73 -10.08
N LEU A 50 -10.55 -14.61 -9.44
CA LEU A 50 -9.72 -13.91 -8.47
C LEU A 50 -10.49 -13.75 -7.17
N TYR A 51 -9.78 -13.89 -6.06
CA TYR A 51 -10.25 -13.53 -4.73
C TYR A 51 -9.48 -12.33 -4.22
N GLY A 52 -10.18 -11.35 -3.68
CA GLY A 52 -9.65 -10.04 -3.32
C GLY A 52 -9.94 -9.68 -1.87
N ALA A 53 -9.03 -8.92 -1.26
CA ALA A 53 -9.25 -8.32 0.04
C ALA A 53 -8.73 -6.88 0.04
N GLU A 54 -9.53 -6.00 0.62
CA GLU A 54 -9.17 -4.60 0.78
C GLU A 54 -8.18 -4.45 1.93
N LEU A 55 -7.03 -3.86 1.62
CA LEU A 55 -6.06 -3.46 2.61
C LEU A 55 -6.25 -1.97 2.91
N LYS A 56 -6.51 -1.67 4.18
CA LYS A 56 -6.48 -0.31 4.72
C LYS A 56 -5.07 -0.02 5.19
N LEU A 57 -4.58 1.18 4.89
CA LEU A 57 -3.29 1.63 5.41
C LEU A 57 -3.36 1.88 6.92
N PRO A 58 -2.24 1.72 7.65
CA PRO A 58 -2.16 2.11 9.06
C PRO A 58 -2.46 3.61 9.24
N SER A 59 -2.91 3.99 10.44
CA SER A 59 -3.19 5.39 10.77
C SER A 59 -1.97 6.28 10.51
N GLY A 60 -2.18 7.48 9.96
CA GLY A 60 -1.12 8.41 9.60
C GLY A 60 -0.51 8.19 8.20
N TYR A 61 -0.72 7.02 7.60
CA TYR A 61 -0.21 6.70 6.27
C TYR A 61 -1.24 6.98 5.17
N HIS A 62 -0.76 7.47 4.03
CA HIS A 62 -1.57 7.82 2.87
C HIS A 62 -1.00 7.16 1.61
N CYS A 63 -1.86 6.63 0.75
CA CYS A 63 -1.45 6.10 -0.55
C CYS A 63 -1.49 7.20 -1.60
N HIS A 64 -0.37 7.44 -2.28
CA HIS A 64 -0.28 8.38 -3.37
C HIS A 64 0.18 7.67 -4.65
N VAL A 65 -0.50 7.97 -5.76
CA VAL A 65 0.02 7.68 -7.10
C VAL A 65 0.91 8.85 -7.49
N VAL A 66 2.16 8.56 -7.85
CA VAL A 66 3.15 9.57 -8.24
C VAL A 66 3.57 9.39 -9.69
N GLN A 67 3.77 10.50 -10.39
CA GLN A 67 4.24 10.52 -11.77
C GLN A 67 5.40 11.51 -11.89
N GLN A 68 6.46 11.10 -12.58
CA GLN A 68 7.55 11.99 -12.94
C GLN A 68 7.07 12.96 -14.02
N GLN A 69 7.34 14.25 -13.85
CA GLN A 69 7.00 15.25 -14.87
C GLN A 69 7.78 14.97 -16.16
N GLN A 70 7.13 15.14 -17.31
CA GLN A 70 7.81 15.06 -18.61
C GLN A 70 8.51 16.38 -18.91
N GLN A 71 9.71 16.32 -19.51
CA GLN A 71 10.42 17.50 -20.00
C GLN A 71 9.55 18.25 -21.01
N GLN A 72 9.11 19.44 -20.65
CA GLN A 72 8.50 20.38 -21.57
C GLN A 72 9.65 21.15 -22.23
N GLN A 73 10.16 20.64 -23.36
CA GLN A 73 11.26 21.14 -24.21
C GLN A 73 12.67 20.62 -23.90
N PRO A 74 13.47 20.27 -24.94
CA PRO A 74 14.87 19.93 -24.78
C PRO A 74 15.71 21.20 -24.66
N GLU A 75 16.03 21.62 -23.44
CA GLU A 75 17.10 22.60 -23.24
C GLU A 75 18.45 21.94 -23.53
N GLN A 76 19.17 22.52 -24.50
CA GLN A 76 20.55 22.18 -24.81
C GLN A 76 21.44 22.62 -23.65
N GLN A 77 21.60 21.79 -22.62
CA GLN A 77 22.61 22.00 -21.59
C GLN A 77 23.43 20.73 -21.37
N SER A 78 24.71 20.85 -21.73
CA SER A 78 25.78 19.91 -21.42
C SER A 78 26.01 19.90 -19.91
N GLY A 79 25.93 18.70 -19.31
CA GLY A 79 26.30 18.46 -17.91
C GLY A 79 25.12 17.99 -17.05
N SER A 80 25.15 16.72 -16.65
CA SER A 80 24.25 16.05 -15.68
C SER A 80 22.77 16.47 -15.72
N GLN A 81 21.94 15.70 -16.44
CA GLN A 81 20.49 15.88 -16.46
C GLN A 81 19.93 15.91 -15.02
N PRO A 82 19.33 17.02 -14.56
CA PRO A 82 18.68 17.05 -13.26
C PRO A 82 17.48 16.08 -13.29
N SER A 83 17.32 15.26 -12.24
CA SER A 83 16.17 14.38 -12.12
C SER A 83 14.88 15.19 -12.14
N LEU A 84 13.96 14.88 -13.05
CA LEU A 84 12.67 15.57 -13.15
C LEU A 84 11.86 15.36 -11.86
N PRO A 85 11.14 16.39 -11.39
CA PRO A 85 10.37 16.32 -10.16
C PRO A 85 9.22 15.32 -10.28
N TRP A 86 8.88 14.69 -9.16
CA TRP A 86 7.71 13.82 -9.02
C TRP A 86 6.53 14.62 -8.50
N THR A 87 5.32 14.31 -8.96
CA THR A 87 4.09 14.93 -8.47
C THR A 87 3.07 13.85 -8.13
N SER A 88 2.33 14.04 -7.03
CA SER A 88 1.20 13.19 -6.70
C SER A 88 0.02 13.51 -7.63
N THR A 89 -0.42 12.52 -8.39
CA THR A 89 -1.52 12.65 -9.37
C THR A 89 -2.86 12.18 -8.82
N ALA A 90 -2.84 11.26 -7.84
CA ALA A 90 -4.02 10.75 -7.18
C ALA A 90 -3.69 10.25 -5.76
N GLN A 91 -4.74 10.04 -4.97
CA GLN A 91 -4.67 9.34 -3.68
C GLN A 91 -5.54 8.09 -3.71
N ALA A 92 -5.26 7.12 -2.85
CA ALA A 92 -6.12 5.96 -2.65
C ALA A 92 -6.37 5.73 -1.15
N ALA A 93 -7.63 5.45 -0.81
CA ALA A 93 -8.00 5.12 0.57
C ALA A 93 -7.65 3.67 0.92
N THR A 94 -7.77 2.77 -0.06
CA THR A 94 -7.53 1.33 0.10
C THR A 94 -6.84 0.77 -1.14
N ILE A 95 -6.12 -0.35 -0.94
CA ILE A 95 -5.54 -1.14 -2.02
C ILE A 95 -6.23 -2.50 -1.98
N THR A 96 -6.90 -2.91 -3.06
CA THR A 96 -7.43 -4.27 -3.16
C THR A 96 -6.33 -5.17 -3.71
N HIS A 97 -5.89 -6.15 -2.92
CA HIS A 97 -4.98 -7.17 -3.41
C HIS A 97 -5.75 -8.42 -3.83
N TRP A 98 -5.35 -9.01 -4.95
CA TRP A 98 -6.02 -10.12 -5.59
C TRP A 98 -5.11 -11.34 -5.68
N LYS A 99 -5.67 -12.54 -5.53
CA LYS A 99 -4.98 -13.83 -5.66
C LYS A 99 -5.78 -14.78 -6.54
N HIS A 100 -5.05 -15.71 -7.17
CA HIS A 100 -5.64 -16.88 -7.83
C HIS A 100 -5.92 -17.97 -6.80
N ASP A 101 -7.05 -18.65 -6.97
CA ASP A 101 -7.44 -19.93 -6.33
C ASP A 101 -7.48 -19.98 -4.79
N MET A 102 -7.02 -18.93 -4.11
CA MET A 102 -6.93 -18.83 -2.66
C MET A 102 -7.38 -17.46 -2.20
N LEU A 103 -7.99 -17.42 -1.01
CA LEU A 103 -8.28 -16.16 -0.35
C LEU A 103 -6.96 -15.46 0.05
N PRO A 104 -6.86 -14.14 -0.20
CA PRO A 104 -6.06 -13.23 0.60
C PRO A 104 -5.91 -13.58 2.08
N SER A 105 -4.69 -13.49 2.60
CA SER A 105 -4.39 -13.72 4.02
C SER A 105 -3.50 -12.63 4.60
N LYS A 106 -3.40 -12.59 5.93
CA LYS A 106 -2.53 -11.63 6.63
C LYS A 106 -1.02 -11.88 6.42
N THR A 107 -0.66 -13.08 5.98
CA THR A 107 0.75 -13.47 5.78
C THR A 107 1.25 -13.14 4.38
N ASP A 108 0.39 -12.61 3.51
CA ASP A 108 0.75 -12.15 2.18
C ASP A 108 1.68 -10.92 2.25
N ASP A 109 2.47 -10.72 1.19
CA ASP A 109 3.52 -9.70 1.17
C ASP A 109 2.97 -8.28 1.42
N LEU A 110 1.86 -7.89 0.79
CA LEU A 110 1.32 -6.54 0.90
C LEU A 110 0.83 -6.20 2.32
N PRO A 111 0.00 -7.02 3.00
CA PRO A 111 -0.31 -6.83 4.42
C PRO A 111 0.92 -6.74 5.30
N ARG A 112 1.90 -7.65 5.13
CA ARG A 112 3.16 -7.62 5.90
C ARG A 112 3.99 -6.37 5.65
N CYS A 113 4.01 -5.85 4.42
CA CYS A 113 4.64 -4.57 4.12
C CYS A 113 3.98 -3.42 4.88
N CYS A 114 2.67 -3.46 5.09
CA CYS A 114 1.97 -2.45 5.88
C CYS A 114 2.24 -2.61 7.39
N GLU A 115 2.37 -3.84 7.90
CA GLU A 115 2.81 -4.08 9.28
C GLU A 115 4.21 -3.51 9.55
N TRP A 116 5.10 -3.61 8.56
CA TRP A 116 6.44 -3.01 8.64
C TRP A 116 6.42 -1.49 8.83
N LEU A 117 5.45 -0.78 8.22
CA LEU A 117 5.34 0.68 8.40
C LEU A 117 5.21 1.04 9.88
N THR A 118 4.28 0.39 10.59
CA THR A 118 4.07 0.60 12.03
C THR A 118 5.26 0.17 12.87
N LEU A 119 5.90 -0.95 12.53
CA LEU A 119 7.08 -1.40 13.26
C LEU A 119 8.27 -0.45 13.08
N SER A 120 8.49 0.05 11.86
CA SER A 120 9.59 0.95 11.53
C SER A 120 9.51 2.27 12.28
N GLU A 121 8.29 2.76 12.55
CA GLU A 121 8.07 3.97 13.35
C GLU A 121 8.55 3.80 14.80
N GLN A 122 8.28 2.64 15.39
CA GLN A 122 8.76 2.33 16.75
C GLN A 122 10.28 2.16 16.81
N ILE A 123 10.87 1.53 15.78
CA ILE A 123 12.33 1.35 15.69
C ILE A 123 13.04 2.70 15.53
N ALA A 124 12.44 3.62 14.78
CA ALA A 124 13.02 4.92 14.48
C ALA A 124 12.67 6.00 15.52
N ALA A 125 11.84 5.68 16.52
CA ALA A 125 11.46 6.62 17.57
C ALA A 125 12.71 7.04 18.36
N ASP A 126 12.82 8.35 18.63
CA ASP A 126 13.90 8.88 19.44
C ASP A 126 13.83 8.27 20.85
N ILE A 127 14.98 7.83 21.37
CA ILE A 127 15.09 7.28 22.71
C ILE A 127 15.64 8.37 23.63
N SER A 128 14.92 8.69 24.69
CA SER A 128 15.43 9.59 25.72
C SER A 128 16.26 8.83 26.75
N TRP A 129 17.31 9.46 27.26
CA TRP A 129 18.12 8.88 28.35
C TRP A 129 17.29 8.60 29.62
N GLN A 130 16.24 9.39 29.87
CA GLN A 130 15.34 9.19 31.00
C GLN A 130 14.54 7.88 30.89
N GLU A 131 14.09 7.52 29.69
CA GLU A 131 13.41 6.24 29.44
C GLU A 131 14.36 5.06 29.64
N VAL A 132 15.62 5.19 29.18
CA VAL A 132 16.65 4.17 29.37
C VAL A 132 16.94 3.97 30.86
N GLU A 133 17.12 5.06 31.62
CA GLU A 133 17.36 5.02 33.06
C GLU A 133 16.17 4.41 33.82
N ALA A 134 14.94 4.76 33.44
CA ALA A 134 13.73 4.21 34.03
C ALA A 134 13.60 2.69 33.79
N GLU A 135 13.91 2.22 32.58
CA GLU A 135 13.86 0.80 32.22
C GLU A 135 14.94 0.00 32.96
N LEU A 136 16.17 0.52 33.06
CA LEU A 136 17.24 -0.10 33.85
C LEU A 136 16.85 -0.21 35.34
N ALA A 137 16.29 0.85 35.92
CA ALA A 137 15.82 0.84 37.31
C ALA A 137 14.65 -0.13 37.53
N ALA A 138 13.80 -0.35 36.53
CA ALA A 138 12.71 -1.31 36.60
C ALA A 138 13.20 -2.77 36.60
N GLN A 139 14.27 -3.07 35.86
CA GLN A 139 14.88 -4.40 35.80
C GLN A 139 15.61 -4.79 37.08
N ASP A 140 16.14 -3.81 37.83
CA ASP A 140 16.78 -4.02 39.13
C ASP A 140 15.78 -4.22 40.28
N LYS A 141 14.46 -4.11 40.03
CA LYS A 141 13.45 -4.32 41.07
C LYS A 141 13.28 -5.83 41.33
N PRO A 142 13.46 -6.31 42.58
CA PRO A 142 13.25 -7.71 42.89
C PRO A 142 11.79 -8.12 42.62
N PRO A 143 11.53 -9.37 42.22
CA PRO A 143 10.17 -9.84 41.99
C PRO A 143 9.33 -9.64 43.24
N ALA A 144 8.09 -9.16 43.04
CA ALA A 144 7.15 -8.93 44.14
C ALA A 144 6.92 -10.24 44.93
N PRO A 145 6.76 -10.16 46.27
CA PRO A 145 6.65 -11.32 47.15
C PRO A 145 5.41 -12.18 46.86
#